data_AF-A0A743YE64-F1
#
_entry.id   AF-A0A743YE64-F1
#
_cell.length_a   1.000
_cell.length_b   1.000
_cell.length_c   1.000
_cell.angle_alpha   90.00
_cell.angle_beta   90.00
_cell.angle_gamma   90.00
#
_symmetry.space_group_name_H-M   'P 1'
#
loop_
_entity.id
_entity.type
_entity.pdbx_description
1 polymer ?
#
loop_
_entity_poly.entity_id
_entity_poly.type
_entity_poly.pdbx_seq_one_letter_code
_entity_poly.pdbx_strand_id
1 'polypeptide(L)'
;MHLEERVKALSGYWNAEISSSEIKGEWTSADKKRHFPVALIYLKPKNSPDIVLVTNTNDAGGYDPSKEIDCGNTPAISAIKLYRDGKLIQTLDTASVGTCSPFMPQWGDVNFDGYPDLSIVTELLAGPDAPVQTWLYDPAKQRYVDAPASYQEITSPEIDAEHKQIVSYWRGGCCSHGVNVYRWKGKTIELIDRGESYFQPVISKGKMYNCYMIPSYADGRIIYPLVRKNGHLTPPFSLDETCQPFWLTGNVRTVIQAEKPGAEPESLEIQWQENKASPGRFCPLVPFVEGNKLSPRLVTDDDVPDTCISRAEYEDIKQ
;
A
#
# COMPACT_ATOMS: atom_id res chain seq x y z
N MET A 1 17.05 -20.72 3.85
CA MET A 1 16.07 -21.73 3.39
C MET A 1 14.95 -20.95 2.71
N HIS A 2 15.14 -20.72 1.41
CA HIS A 2 14.31 -19.82 0.59
C HIS A 2 13.02 -20.55 0.21
N LEU A 3 11.87 -19.91 0.43
CA LEU A 3 10.56 -20.36 -0.06
C LEU A 3 10.33 -20.01 -1.55
N GLU A 4 11.39 -19.66 -2.27
CA GLU A 4 11.39 -19.27 -3.69
C GLU A 4 12.10 -20.30 -4.58
N GLU A 5 11.99 -21.59 -4.25
CA GLU A 5 12.22 -22.62 -5.26
C GLU A 5 11.06 -22.59 -6.26
N ARG A 6 11.25 -21.81 -7.34
CA ARG A 6 10.64 -21.97 -8.68
C ARG A 6 9.28 -22.68 -8.67
N VAL A 7 8.23 -22.01 -8.22
CA VAL A 7 6.88 -22.42 -8.63
C VAL A 7 6.81 -22.13 -10.13
N LYS A 8 7.07 -23.14 -10.97
CA LYS A 8 6.69 -23.10 -12.38
C LYS A 8 5.21 -22.71 -12.40
N ALA A 9 4.89 -21.49 -12.84
CA ALA A 9 3.52 -21.07 -13.02
C ALA A 9 2.80 -22.13 -13.86
N LEU A 10 1.87 -22.86 -13.24
CA LEU A 10 1.09 -23.87 -13.91
C LEU A 10 -0.10 -23.16 -14.55
N SER A 11 -0.13 -23.13 -15.88
CA SER A 11 -1.30 -22.67 -16.63
C SER A 11 -2.28 -23.83 -16.86
N GLY A 12 -3.54 -23.51 -17.12
CA GLY A 12 -4.61 -24.49 -17.26
C GLY A 12 -5.93 -23.86 -17.66
N TYR A 13 -6.93 -24.71 -17.84
CA TYR A 13 -8.28 -24.36 -18.25
C TYR A 13 -9.24 -24.55 -17.08
N TRP A 14 -10.15 -23.61 -16.86
CA TRP A 14 -11.18 -23.72 -15.85
C TRP A 14 -12.53 -23.96 -16.52
N ASN A 15 -13.18 -25.08 -16.18
CA ASN A 15 -14.56 -25.33 -16.55
C ASN A 15 -15.44 -24.96 -15.34
N ALA A 16 -16.17 -23.86 -15.44
CA ALA A 16 -16.86 -23.24 -14.32
C ALA A 16 -18.37 -23.13 -14.56
N GLU A 17 -19.14 -23.42 -13.51
CA GLU A 17 -20.54 -23.07 -13.37
C GLU A 17 -20.65 -21.75 -12.60
N ILE A 18 -21.28 -20.77 -13.24
CA ILE A 18 -21.49 -19.44 -12.65
C ILE A 18 -22.89 -19.40 -12.05
N SER A 19 -22.98 -19.03 -10.77
CA SER A 19 -24.22 -18.72 -10.08
C SER A 19 -24.17 -17.31 -9.49
N SER A 20 -25.28 -16.85 -8.91
CA SER A 20 -25.38 -15.52 -8.30
C SER A 20 -24.56 -15.34 -7.01
N SER A 21 -24.12 -16.43 -6.37
CA SER A 21 -23.38 -16.39 -5.10
C SER A 21 -22.04 -17.13 -5.12
N GLU A 22 -21.75 -17.87 -6.19
CA GLU A 22 -20.53 -18.65 -6.33
C GLU A 22 -20.21 -18.93 -7.80
N ILE A 23 -18.93 -18.88 -8.17
CA ILE A 23 -18.39 -19.49 -9.38
C ILE A 23 -17.62 -20.74 -8.95
N LYS A 24 -18.09 -21.91 -9.34
CA LYS A 24 -17.50 -23.20 -8.93
C LYS A 24 -17.18 -24.04 -10.13
N GLY A 25 -16.13 -24.85 -10.06
CA GLY A 25 -15.76 -25.71 -11.15
C GLY A 25 -14.48 -26.48 -10.91
N GLU A 26 -13.95 -27.06 -11.97
CA GLU A 26 -12.70 -27.80 -11.92
C GLU A 26 -11.67 -27.12 -12.82
N TRP A 27 -10.56 -26.71 -12.23
CA TRP A 27 -9.40 -26.27 -12.97
C TRP A 27 -8.58 -27.49 -13.39
N THR A 28 -8.19 -27.53 -14.66
CA THR A 28 -7.39 -28.60 -15.25
C THR A 28 -6.08 -28.03 -15.78
N SER A 29 -4.93 -28.65 -15.45
CA SER A 29 -3.63 -28.20 -15.96
C SER A 29 -3.54 -28.27 -17.48
N ALA A 30 -2.67 -27.46 -18.10
CA ALA A 30 -2.51 -27.41 -19.55
C ALA A 30 -2.12 -28.77 -20.18
N ASP A 31 -1.40 -29.62 -19.42
CA ASP A 31 -1.06 -30.99 -19.81
C ASP A 31 -2.18 -32.02 -19.51
N LYS A 32 -3.31 -31.56 -18.96
CA LYS A 32 -4.50 -32.33 -18.58
C LYS A 32 -4.26 -33.44 -17.56
N LYS A 33 -3.16 -33.36 -16.79
CA LYS A 33 -2.81 -34.39 -15.79
C LYS A 33 -3.30 -34.07 -14.38
N ARG A 34 -3.56 -32.80 -14.08
CA ARG A 34 -3.97 -32.35 -12.75
C ARG A 34 -5.34 -31.69 -12.83
N HIS A 35 -6.17 -32.01 -11.85
CA HIS A 35 -7.53 -31.53 -11.71
C HIS A 35 -7.69 -31.02 -10.28
N PHE A 36 -8.11 -29.77 -10.13
CA PHE A 36 -8.35 -29.14 -8.83
C PHE A 36 -9.77 -28.57 -8.79
N PRO A 37 -10.56 -28.88 -7.75
CA PRO A 37 -11.78 -28.13 -7.51
C PRO A 37 -11.43 -26.69 -7.15
N VAL A 38 -12.05 -25.72 -7.83
CA VAL A 38 -11.87 -24.29 -7.60
C VAL A 38 -13.25 -23.65 -7.42
N ALA A 39 -13.39 -22.87 -6.35
CA ALA A 39 -14.58 -22.09 -6.08
C ALA A 39 -14.19 -20.64 -5.73
N LEU A 40 -14.89 -19.68 -6.33
CA LEU A 40 -14.88 -18.28 -5.97
C LEU A 40 -16.27 -17.95 -5.41
N ILE A 41 -16.33 -17.63 -4.13
CA ILE A 41 -17.58 -17.28 -3.46
C ILE A 41 -17.72 -15.76 -3.51
N TYR A 42 -18.86 -15.25 -3.97
CA TYR A 42 -19.16 -13.83 -3.80
C TYR A 42 -19.39 -13.59 -2.32
N LEU A 43 -18.47 -12.86 -1.66
CA LEU A 43 -18.51 -12.58 -0.24
C LEU A 43 -19.66 -11.61 0.09
N LYS A 44 -20.88 -12.13 0.17
CA LYS A 44 -22.01 -11.46 0.81
C LYS A 44 -22.14 -12.02 2.24
N PRO A 45 -21.91 -11.22 3.30
CA PRO A 45 -22.07 -11.67 4.67
C PRO A 45 -23.47 -12.23 4.95
N LYS A 46 -23.56 -13.26 5.78
CA LYS A 46 -24.84 -13.87 6.17
C LYS A 46 -25.74 -12.81 6.82
N ASN A 47 -27.00 -12.73 6.41
CA ASN A 47 -28.01 -11.76 6.88
C ASN A 47 -27.76 -10.27 6.51
N SER A 48 -26.77 -9.99 5.65
CA SER A 48 -26.61 -8.65 5.06
C SER A 48 -27.82 -8.30 4.16
N PRO A 49 -28.24 -7.02 4.14
CA PRO A 49 -29.35 -6.59 3.30
C PRO A 49 -29.04 -6.75 1.80
N ASP A 50 -30.08 -6.81 0.99
CA ASP A 50 -29.95 -6.67 -0.46
C ASP A 50 -29.64 -5.21 -0.80
N ILE A 51 -28.83 -5.01 -1.84
CA ILE A 51 -28.38 -3.70 -2.30
C ILE A 51 -29.02 -3.39 -3.66
N VAL A 52 -29.57 -2.18 -3.79
CA VAL A 52 -29.97 -1.57 -5.06
C VAL A 52 -29.20 -0.27 -5.23
N LEU A 53 -28.46 -0.15 -6.31
CA LEU A 53 -27.75 1.09 -6.66
C LEU A 53 -28.70 2.07 -7.34
N VAL A 54 -28.66 3.33 -6.91
CA VAL A 54 -29.38 4.44 -7.54
C VAL A 54 -28.39 5.20 -8.41
N THR A 55 -28.63 5.19 -9.71
CA THR A 55 -27.81 5.92 -10.68
C THR A 55 -28.42 7.28 -10.98
N ASN A 56 -27.61 8.33 -11.07
CA ASN A 56 -28.09 9.62 -11.57
C ASN A 56 -27.94 9.69 -13.08
N THR A 57 -29.05 9.83 -13.81
CA THR A 57 -29.06 9.99 -15.28
C THR A 57 -28.96 11.45 -15.71
N ASN A 58 -29.01 12.39 -14.77
CA ASN A 58 -29.15 13.82 -15.06
C ASN A 58 -27.87 14.63 -14.75
N ASP A 59 -26.80 13.99 -14.28
CA ASP A 59 -25.52 14.67 -14.09
C ASP A 59 -24.90 15.00 -15.45
N ALA A 60 -24.24 16.16 -15.53
CA ALA A 60 -23.71 16.77 -16.76
C ALA A 60 -22.65 15.92 -17.52
N GLY A 61 -22.35 14.71 -17.04
CA GLY A 61 -21.38 13.75 -17.57
C GLY A 61 -21.91 12.77 -18.62
N GLY A 62 -23.20 12.82 -19.00
CA GLY A 62 -23.66 12.20 -20.24
C GLY A 62 -23.88 10.68 -20.22
N TYR A 63 -24.17 10.08 -19.06
CA TYR A 63 -24.60 8.69 -19.01
C TYR A 63 -25.94 8.50 -19.75
N ASP A 64 -25.91 7.68 -20.80
CA ASP A 64 -27.04 7.29 -21.62
C ASP A 64 -27.41 5.83 -21.30
N PRO A 65 -28.54 5.57 -20.61
CA PRO A 65 -28.95 4.22 -20.22
C PRO A 65 -29.38 3.34 -21.41
N SER A 66 -29.49 3.91 -22.63
CA SER A 66 -29.76 3.14 -23.84
C SER A 66 -28.50 2.56 -24.50
N LYS A 67 -27.32 2.98 -24.04
CA LYS A 67 -26.01 2.55 -24.55
C LYS A 67 -25.31 1.60 -23.57
N GLU A 68 -24.37 0.82 -24.08
CA GLU A 68 -23.52 -0.05 -23.26
C GLU A 68 -22.67 0.79 -22.30
N ILE A 69 -22.33 0.21 -21.15
CA ILE A 69 -21.44 0.84 -20.18
C ILE A 69 -20.00 0.67 -20.67
N ASP A 70 -19.30 1.79 -20.82
CA ASP A 70 -17.88 1.84 -21.17
C ASP A 70 -17.21 3.10 -20.58
N CYS A 71 -15.95 3.34 -20.93
CA CYS A 71 -15.17 4.50 -20.46
C CYS A 71 -15.72 5.87 -20.91
N GLY A 72 -16.61 5.92 -21.90
CA GLY A 72 -17.32 7.12 -22.33
C GLY A 72 -18.76 7.20 -21.85
N ASN A 73 -19.30 6.14 -21.23
CA ASN A 73 -20.69 6.02 -20.82
C ASN A 73 -20.84 5.27 -19.48
N THR A 74 -20.21 5.78 -18.41
CA THR A 74 -20.27 5.17 -17.08
C THR A 74 -21.29 5.89 -16.18
N PRO A 75 -22.24 5.18 -15.54
CA PRO A 75 -23.19 5.78 -14.60
C PRO A 75 -22.52 6.19 -13.29
N ALA A 76 -22.91 7.37 -12.78
CA ALA A 76 -22.62 7.77 -11.40
C ALA A 76 -23.65 7.16 -10.43
N ILE A 77 -23.18 6.66 -9.30
CA ILE A 77 -24.03 6.18 -8.20
C ILE A 77 -24.25 7.32 -7.21
N SER A 78 -25.51 7.71 -7.02
CA SER A 78 -25.90 8.78 -6.09
C SER A 78 -26.40 8.25 -4.75
N ALA A 79 -26.83 6.99 -4.70
CA ALA A 79 -27.26 6.35 -3.46
C ALA A 79 -27.22 4.82 -3.54
N ILE A 80 -27.16 4.20 -2.37
CA ILE A 80 -27.29 2.77 -2.15
C ILE A 80 -28.54 2.54 -1.30
N LYS A 81 -29.54 1.85 -1.86
CA LYS A 81 -30.75 1.43 -1.15
C LYS A 81 -30.57 0.03 -0.59
N LEU A 82 -30.85 -0.12 0.70
CA LEU A 82 -30.74 -1.37 1.43
C LEU A 82 -32.12 -1.97 1.68
N TYR A 83 -32.31 -3.23 1.32
CA TYR A 83 -33.57 -3.96 1.50
C TYR A 83 -33.38 -5.19 2.39
N ARG A 84 -34.41 -5.52 3.17
CA ARG A 84 -34.50 -6.77 3.92
C ARG A 84 -35.89 -7.35 3.71
N ASP A 85 -35.95 -8.59 3.25
CA ASP A 85 -37.20 -9.29 2.92
C ASP A 85 -38.11 -8.46 1.99
N GLY A 86 -37.50 -7.81 0.99
CA GLY A 86 -38.19 -6.95 0.02
C GLY A 86 -38.61 -5.57 0.53
N LYS A 87 -38.39 -5.25 1.81
CA LYS A 87 -38.71 -3.94 2.40
C LYS A 87 -37.47 -3.04 2.44
N LEU A 88 -37.60 -1.80 1.97
CA LEU A 88 -36.55 -0.78 2.11
C LEU A 88 -36.30 -0.49 3.60
N ILE A 89 -35.07 -0.67 4.05
CA ILE A 89 -34.65 -0.41 5.44
C ILE A 89 -33.81 0.86 5.58
N GLN A 90 -33.06 1.25 4.55
CA GLN A 90 -32.22 2.44 4.57
C GLN A 90 -31.81 2.88 3.16
N THR A 91 -31.52 4.17 3.00
CA THR A 91 -30.82 4.73 1.84
C THR A 91 -29.52 5.37 2.35
N LEU A 92 -28.41 5.10 1.67
CA LEU A 92 -27.10 5.68 1.93
C LEU A 92 -26.71 6.57 0.75
N ASP A 93 -26.52 7.85 1.00
CA ASP A 93 -26.19 8.81 -0.06
C ASP A 93 -24.69 8.78 -0.36
N THR A 94 -24.33 8.81 -1.64
CA THR A 94 -22.94 8.78 -2.10
C THR A 94 -22.78 9.57 -3.39
N ALA A 95 -21.54 9.84 -3.78
CA ALA A 95 -21.20 10.46 -5.05
C ALA A 95 -20.09 9.63 -5.68
N SER A 96 -20.42 8.41 -6.10
CA SER A 96 -19.46 7.46 -6.64
C SER A 96 -19.48 7.46 -8.16
N VAL A 97 -18.32 7.72 -8.77
CA VAL A 97 -18.14 7.81 -10.21
C VAL A 97 -17.01 6.87 -10.64
N GLY A 98 -17.39 5.83 -11.37
CA GLY A 98 -16.44 4.88 -11.95
C GLY A 98 -15.74 5.41 -13.21
N THR A 99 -14.64 4.79 -13.61
CA THR A 99 -13.86 5.17 -14.80
C THR A 99 -14.39 4.56 -16.09
N CYS A 100 -14.61 3.25 -16.12
CA CYS A 100 -15.16 2.52 -17.28
C CYS A 100 -16.34 1.60 -16.91
N SER A 101 -16.65 1.54 -15.63
CA SER A 101 -17.76 0.81 -15.03
C SER A 101 -18.04 1.43 -13.66
N PRO A 102 -19.30 1.41 -13.17
CA PRO A 102 -19.60 1.90 -11.83
C PRO A 102 -18.81 1.12 -10.76
N PHE A 103 -18.38 1.79 -9.69
CA PHE A 103 -17.85 1.09 -8.53
C PHE A 103 -18.96 0.33 -7.83
N MET A 104 -18.64 -0.90 -7.42
CA MET A 104 -19.55 -1.73 -6.65
C MET A 104 -19.26 -1.55 -5.17
N PRO A 105 -20.29 -1.45 -4.31
CA PRO A 105 -20.10 -1.50 -2.88
C PRO A 105 -19.45 -2.82 -2.44
N GLN A 106 -18.63 -2.74 -1.40
CA GLN A 106 -17.92 -3.87 -0.81
C GLN A 106 -18.29 -4.00 0.67
N TRP A 107 -18.46 -5.26 1.10
CA TRP A 107 -18.68 -5.60 2.49
C TRP A 107 -17.35 -5.88 3.19
N GLY A 108 -17.19 -5.40 4.43
CA GLY A 108 -16.04 -5.71 5.27
C GLY A 108 -16.29 -5.29 6.71
N ASP A 109 -15.79 -6.03 7.69
CA ASP A 109 -15.82 -5.62 9.10
C ASP A 109 -14.60 -4.71 9.35
N VAL A 110 -14.78 -3.40 9.14
CA VAL A 110 -13.65 -2.46 9.13
C VAL A 110 -13.27 -2.01 10.53
N ASN A 111 -14.19 -2.16 11.50
CA ASN A 111 -13.99 -1.78 12.90
C ASN A 111 -13.74 -2.99 13.83
N PHE A 112 -13.74 -4.20 13.28
CA PHE A 112 -13.48 -5.47 13.97
C PHE A 112 -14.51 -5.80 15.06
N ASP A 113 -15.75 -5.35 14.91
CA ASP A 113 -16.84 -5.58 15.86
C ASP A 113 -17.68 -6.84 15.57
N GLY A 114 -17.35 -7.54 14.48
CA GLY A 114 -18.03 -8.76 14.04
C GLY A 114 -19.25 -8.53 13.16
N TYR A 115 -19.60 -7.27 12.87
CA TYR A 115 -20.65 -6.91 11.92
C TYR A 115 -20.06 -6.38 10.61
N PRO A 116 -20.63 -6.76 9.46
CA PRO A 116 -20.16 -6.26 8.18
C PRO A 116 -20.57 -4.80 7.97
N ASP A 117 -19.60 -3.96 7.70
CA ASP A 117 -19.74 -2.58 7.25
C ASP A 117 -19.78 -2.54 5.71
N LEU A 118 -20.16 -1.38 5.16
CA LEU A 118 -20.27 -1.17 3.72
C LEU A 118 -19.35 -0.04 3.27
N SER A 119 -18.59 -0.26 2.21
CA SER A 119 -17.70 0.73 1.61
C SER A 119 -17.92 0.86 0.11
N ILE A 120 -17.68 2.04 -0.46
CA ILE A 120 -17.65 2.26 -1.91
C ILE A 120 -16.57 3.26 -2.27
N VAL A 121 -15.81 2.98 -3.32
CA VAL A 121 -14.86 3.94 -3.91
C VAL A 121 -15.66 5.10 -4.50
N THR A 122 -15.30 6.34 -4.20
CA THR A 122 -16.04 7.51 -4.71
C THR A 122 -15.52 7.97 -6.07
N GLU A 123 -14.21 7.88 -6.29
CA GLU A 123 -13.57 8.20 -7.56
C GLU A 123 -12.19 7.53 -7.65
N LEU A 124 -11.66 7.35 -8.86
CA LEU A 124 -10.26 6.99 -9.04
C LEU A 124 -9.44 8.26 -9.29
N LEU A 125 -8.51 8.51 -8.38
CA LEU A 125 -7.45 9.50 -8.57
C LEU A 125 -6.25 8.84 -9.26
N ALA A 126 -5.32 9.65 -9.74
CA ALA A 126 -4.08 9.13 -10.32
C ALA A 126 -3.20 8.48 -9.24
N GLY A 127 -3.12 7.15 -9.21
CA GLY A 127 -2.30 6.40 -8.26
C GLY A 127 -3.12 5.49 -7.34
N PRO A 128 -2.52 4.95 -6.26
CA PRO A 128 -3.21 4.07 -5.32
C PRO A 128 -4.16 4.79 -4.37
N ASP A 129 -4.19 6.13 -4.37
CA ASP A 129 -4.89 6.96 -3.38
C ASP A 129 -6.37 7.20 -3.73
N ALA A 130 -7.18 6.14 -3.85
CA ALA A 130 -8.60 6.28 -4.15
C ALA A 130 -9.40 6.60 -2.87
N PRO A 131 -10.18 7.69 -2.83
CA PRO A 131 -11.08 7.96 -1.71
C PRO A 131 -12.20 6.90 -1.64
N VAL A 132 -12.55 6.52 -0.41
CA VAL A 132 -13.56 5.51 -0.11
C VAL A 132 -14.53 6.06 0.92
N GLN A 133 -15.83 6.04 0.61
CA GLN A 133 -16.87 6.33 1.59
C GLN A 133 -17.27 5.03 2.29
N THR A 134 -17.25 5.03 3.62
CA THR A 134 -17.58 3.86 4.44
C THR A 134 -18.69 4.15 5.44
N TRP A 135 -19.62 3.22 5.59
CA TRP A 135 -20.67 3.23 6.60
C TRP A 135 -20.54 2.04 7.53
N LEU A 136 -20.38 2.34 8.82
CA LEU A 136 -20.32 1.35 9.88
C LEU A 136 -21.72 0.84 10.25
N TYR A 137 -21.89 -0.46 10.47
CA TYR A 137 -23.13 -1.00 11.00
C TYR A 137 -23.23 -0.72 12.51
N ASP A 138 -24.28 -0.02 12.94
CA ASP A 138 -24.61 0.15 14.36
C ASP A 138 -25.61 -0.94 14.76
N PRO A 139 -25.19 -2.03 15.44
CA PRO A 139 -26.09 -3.13 15.80
C PRO A 139 -27.15 -2.72 16.83
N ALA A 140 -26.89 -1.69 17.65
CA ALA A 140 -27.86 -1.19 18.62
C ALA A 140 -29.01 -0.43 17.93
N LYS A 141 -28.71 0.30 16.86
CA LYS A 141 -29.70 1.01 16.04
C LYS A 141 -30.18 0.21 14.83
N GLN A 142 -29.56 -0.93 14.57
CA GLN A 142 -29.78 -1.80 13.41
C GLN A 142 -29.70 -1.06 12.07
N ARG A 143 -28.78 -0.10 11.94
CA ARG A 143 -28.63 0.76 10.75
C ARG A 143 -27.18 1.09 10.48
N TYR A 144 -26.87 1.47 9.26
CA TYR A 144 -25.55 1.96 8.87
C TYR A 144 -25.41 3.45 9.21
N VAL A 145 -24.23 3.88 9.64
CA VAL A 145 -23.88 5.27 9.95
C VAL A 145 -22.52 5.59 9.35
N ASP A 146 -22.27 6.84 8.95
CA ASP A 146 -20.96 7.19 8.39
C ASP A 146 -19.83 6.85 9.38
N ALA A 147 -18.76 6.28 8.84
CA ALA A 147 -17.50 6.16 9.58
C ALA A 147 -17.01 7.57 9.99
N PRO A 148 -16.28 7.69 11.11
CA PRO A 148 -15.73 8.97 11.56
C PRO A 148 -14.80 9.57 10.50
N ALA A 149 -14.69 10.90 10.47
CA ALA A 149 -13.82 11.62 9.53
C ALA A 149 -12.39 11.05 9.48
N SER A 150 -11.82 10.70 10.63
CA SER A 150 -10.48 10.09 10.73
C SER A 150 -10.33 8.80 9.91
N TYR A 151 -11.41 8.05 9.69
CA TYR A 151 -11.41 6.86 8.82
C TYR A 151 -11.71 7.22 7.37
N GLN A 152 -12.68 8.12 7.12
CA GLN A 152 -13.05 8.52 5.76
C GLN A 152 -11.90 9.18 4.99
N GLU A 153 -10.95 9.79 5.71
CA GLU A 153 -9.75 10.41 5.12
C GLU A 153 -8.69 9.38 4.67
N ILE A 154 -8.83 8.11 5.03
CA ILE A 154 -7.90 7.05 4.61
C ILE A 154 -8.25 6.62 3.19
N THR A 155 -7.32 6.81 2.27
CA THR A 155 -7.43 6.35 0.88
C THR A 155 -7.13 4.86 0.77
N SER A 156 -7.87 4.16 -0.09
CA SER A 156 -7.75 2.73 -0.37
C SER A 156 -7.45 1.85 0.86
N PRO A 157 -8.28 1.89 1.93
CA PRO A 157 -8.01 1.13 3.14
C PRO A 157 -8.10 -0.39 2.88
N GLU A 158 -7.07 -1.11 3.30
CA GLU A 158 -7.03 -2.57 3.34
C GLU A 158 -7.20 -3.06 4.77
N ILE A 159 -8.04 -4.08 4.98
CA ILE A 159 -8.37 -4.60 6.31
C ILE A 159 -7.49 -5.81 6.64
N ASP A 160 -6.64 -5.67 7.66
CA ASP A 160 -5.96 -6.78 8.31
C ASP A 160 -6.77 -7.22 9.54
N ALA A 161 -7.65 -8.20 9.33
CA ALA A 161 -8.50 -8.75 10.38
C ALA A 161 -7.72 -9.57 11.42
N GLU A 162 -6.57 -10.17 11.05
CA GLU A 162 -5.75 -10.97 11.96
C GLU A 162 -5.09 -10.07 13.02
N HIS A 163 -4.55 -8.94 12.58
CA HIS A 163 -3.86 -7.99 13.47
C HIS A 163 -4.75 -6.84 13.95
N LYS A 164 -5.99 -6.76 13.46
CA LYS A 164 -6.96 -5.68 13.71
C LYS A 164 -6.38 -4.31 13.36
N GLN A 165 -5.89 -4.20 12.12
CA GLN A 165 -5.24 -3.02 11.58
C GLN A 165 -5.84 -2.65 10.22
N ILE A 166 -5.70 -1.37 9.88
CA ILE A 166 -6.03 -0.87 8.55
C ILE A 166 -4.75 -0.39 7.90
N VAL A 167 -4.51 -0.82 6.67
CA VAL A 167 -3.31 -0.50 5.90
C VAL A 167 -3.70 0.39 4.73
N SER A 168 -2.89 1.41 4.44
CA SER A 168 -3.08 2.27 3.27
C SER A 168 -1.75 2.51 2.60
N TYR A 169 -1.69 2.18 1.31
CA TYR A 169 -0.56 2.47 0.44
C TYR A 169 -0.79 3.80 -0.25
N TRP A 170 0.18 4.69 -0.16
CA TRP A 170 0.04 6.06 -0.67
C TRP A 170 1.14 6.46 -1.62
N ARG A 171 0.85 7.45 -2.47
CA ARG A 171 1.77 8.03 -3.44
C ARG A 171 1.80 9.56 -3.36
N GLY A 172 2.94 10.09 -2.91
CA GLY A 172 3.27 11.52 -2.97
C GLY A 172 3.91 11.90 -4.30
N GLY A 173 3.11 12.10 -5.34
CA GLY A 173 3.59 12.50 -6.66
C GLY A 173 4.43 11.43 -7.37
N CYS A 174 5.45 11.81 -8.14
CA CYS A 174 6.24 10.84 -8.91
C CYS A 174 7.15 9.94 -8.06
N CYS A 175 7.58 10.45 -6.92
CA CYS A 175 8.88 10.10 -6.37
C CYS A 175 8.86 9.81 -4.87
N SER A 176 7.66 9.81 -4.26
CA SER A 176 7.44 9.41 -2.88
C SER A 176 6.29 8.42 -2.80
N HIS A 177 6.52 7.33 -2.09
CA HIS A 177 5.54 6.28 -1.85
C HIS A 177 5.67 5.81 -0.40
N GLY A 178 4.65 5.18 0.13
CA GLY A 178 4.77 4.58 1.45
C GLY A 178 3.54 3.83 1.89
N VAL A 179 3.59 3.45 3.16
CA VAL A 179 2.57 2.66 3.83
C VAL A 179 2.26 3.34 5.14
N ASN A 180 0.97 3.55 5.41
CA ASN A 180 0.46 3.94 6.71
C ASN A 180 -0.30 2.75 7.31
N VAL A 181 -0.11 2.52 8.60
CA VAL A 181 -0.84 1.51 9.35
C VAL A 181 -1.60 2.18 10.47
N TYR A 182 -2.87 1.83 10.60
CA TYR A 182 -3.80 2.46 11.51
C TYR A 182 -4.48 1.44 12.41
N ARG A 183 -4.98 1.91 13.55
CA ARG A 183 -5.79 1.10 14.49
C ARG A 183 -6.92 1.92 15.09
N TRP A 184 -8.06 1.26 15.30
CA TRP A 184 -9.16 1.85 16.04
C TRP A 184 -8.81 2.12 17.51
N LYS A 185 -9.19 3.30 17.97
CA LYS A 185 -9.10 3.74 19.36
C LYS A 185 -10.44 4.32 19.79
N GLY A 186 -11.27 3.46 20.36
CA GLY A 186 -12.66 3.81 20.65
C GLY A 186 -13.44 4.04 19.35
N LYS A 187 -13.90 5.28 19.12
CA LYS A 187 -14.72 5.65 17.96
C LYS A 187 -13.96 6.37 16.85
N THR A 188 -12.64 6.50 17.00
CA THR A 188 -11.75 7.14 16.01
C THR A 188 -10.64 6.17 15.64
N ILE A 189 -9.88 6.51 14.61
CA ILE A 189 -8.72 5.75 14.17
C ILE A 189 -7.45 6.56 14.39
N GLU A 190 -6.35 5.90 14.76
CA GLU A 190 -5.03 6.52 14.94
C GLU A 190 -4.00 5.87 14.01
N LEU A 191 -3.08 6.68 13.48
CA LEU A 191 -1.89 6.19 12.79
C LEU A 191 -0.93 5.60 13.83
N ILE A 192 -0.58 4.33 13.68
CA ILE A 192 0.29 3.60 14.63
C ILE A 192 1.66 3.28 14.05
N ASP A 193 1.81 3.26 12.73
CA ASP A 193 3.08 3.01 12.05
C ASP A 193 3.07 3.69 10.68
N ARG A 194 4.24 4.12 10.21
CA ARG A 194 4.44 4.79 8.92
C ARG A 194 5.81 4.48 8.34
N GLY A 195 5.80 4.00 7.11
CA GLY A 195 6.99 3.75 6.31
C GLY A 195 6.95 4.58 5.05
N GLU A 196 8.06 5.24 4.75
CA GLU A 196 8.21 6.01 3.51
C GLU A 196 9.35 5.45 2.66
N SER A 197 9.22 5.62 1.35
CA SER A 197 10.27 5.29 0.40
C SER A 197 11.57 6.03 0.73
N TYR A 198 12.71 5.46 0.34
CA TYR A 198 14.04 6.02 0.60
C TYR A 198 15.05 5.54 -0.45
N PHE A 199 16.21 6.18 -0.52
CA PHE A 199 17.31 5.72 -1.35
C PHE A 199 18.32 4.97 -0.50
N GLN A 200 18.40 3.65 -0.69
CA GLN A 200 19.37 2.78 -0.06
C GLN A 200 20.74 2.97 -0.75
N PRO A 201 21.77 3.49 -0.06
CA PRO A 201 23.10 3.60 -0.63
C PRO A 201 23.75 2.21 -0.69
N VAL A 202 24.23 1.81 -1.86
CA VAL A 202 24.85 0.50 -2.10
C VAL A 202 26.19 0.64 -2.82
N ILE A 203 27.18 -0.15 -2.40
CA ILE A 203 28.41 -0.37 -3.16
C ILE A 203 28.37 -1.75 -3.80
N SER A 204 28.58 -1.78 -5.11
CA SER A 204 28.72 -3.04 -5.85
C SER A 204 29.87 -2.92 -6.83
N LYS A 205 30.80 -3.88 -6.77
CA LYS A 205 32.00 -3.92 -7.63
C LYS A 205 32.77 -2.59 -7.65
N GLY A 206 32.89 -1.96 -6.49
CA GLY A 206 33.61 -0.69 -6.30
C GLY A 206 32.85 0.57 -6.76
N LYS A 207 31.65 0.44 -7.32
CA LYS A 207 30.81 1.56 -7.75
C LYS A 207 29.69 1.83 -6.75
N MET A 208 29.31 3.09 -6.60
CA MET A 208 28.26 3.55 -5.70
C MET A 208 26.93 3.69 -6.44
N TYR A 209 25.84 3.32 -5.77
CA TYR A 209 24.47 3.35 -6.29
C TYR A 209 23.49 3.88 -5.24
N ASN A 210 22.39 4.47 -5.72
CA ASN A 210 21.16 4.68 -4.97
C ASN A 210 20.12 3.70 -5.46
N CYS A 211 19.59 2.86 -4.58
CA CYS A 211 18.47 1.97 -4.89
C CYS A 211 17.19 2.50 -4.26
N TYR A 212 16.17 2.76 -5.08
CA TYR A 212 14.89 3.28 -4.59
C TYR A 212 14.09 2.17 -3.91
N MET A 213 13.90 2.31 -2.60
CA MET A 213 13.20 1.33 -1.77
C MET A 213 11.83 1.86 -1.39
N ILE A 214 10.80 1.01 -1.51
CA ILE A 214 9.46 1.27 -0.96
C ILE A 214 9.23 0.23 0.14
N PRO A 215 8.92 0.63 1.38
CA PRO A 215 8.56 -0.32 2.42
C PRO A 215 7.26 -1.05 2.04
N SER A 216 7.08 -2.26 2.54
CA SER A 216 5.85 -3.04 2.34
C SER A 216 5.19 -3.34 3.69
N TYR A 217 4.00 -3.94 3.67
CA TYR A 217 3.33 -4.44 4.88
C TYR A 217 3.22 -5.96 4.83
N ALA A 218 3.56 -6.62 5.94
CA ALA A 218 3.32 -8.04 6.13
C ALA A 218 3.31 -8.38 7.62
N ASP A 219 2.49 -9.35 8.01
CA ASP A 219 2.50 -9.91 9.37
C ASP A 219 2.31 -8.82 10.45
N GLY A 220 1.32 -7.95 10.25
CA GLY A 220 0.93 -6.95 11.23
C GLY A 220 1.86 -5.74 11.37
N ARG A 221 2.85 -5.56 10.48
CA ARG A 221 3.83 -4.47 10.54
C ARG A 221 4.41 -4.08 9.18
N ILE A 222 5.04 -2.91 9.15
CA ILE A 222 5.83 -2.48 8.01
C ILE A 222 7.15 -3.28 7.96
N ILE A 223 7.51 -3.72 6.76
CA ILE A 223 8.69 -4.54 6.48
C ILE A 223 9.69 -3.83 5.56
N TYR A 224 10.96 -3.95 5.92
CA TYR A 224 12.12 -3.48 5.17
C TYR A 224 12.98 -4.68 4.72
N PRO A 225 13.68 -4.56 3.57
CA PRO A 225 14.34 -5.68 2.92
C PRO A 225 15.57 -6.22 3.67
N LEU A 226 16.27 -5.37 4.44
CA LEU A 226 17.50 -5.72 5.11
C LEU A 226 17.25 -6.07 6.58
N VAL A 227 17.77 -7.22 7.03
CA VAL A 227 17.77 -7.61 8.45
C VAL A 227 19.22 -7.82 8.89
N ARG A 228 19.56 -7.46 10.12
CA ARG A 228 20.85 -7.82 10.72
C ARG A 228 20.73 -9.17 11.41
N LYS A 229 21.58 -10.14 11.05
CA LYS A 229 21.69 -11.46 11.69
C LYS A 229 23.15 -11.77 11.97
N ASN A 230 23.49 -12.02 13.24
CA ASN A 230 24.87 -12.31 13.67
C ASN A 230 25.90 -11.27 13.16
N GLY A 231 25.53 -9.99 13.16
CA GLY A 231 26.39 -8.89 12.69
C GLY A 231 26.40 -8.68 11.17
N HIS A 232 25.77 -9.56 10.38
CA HIS A 232 25.69 -9.46 8.91
C HIS A 232 24.31 -9.04 8.43
N LEU A 233 24.26 -8.28 7.35
CA LEU A 233 23.02 -7.91 6.66
C LEU A 233 22.55 -9.08 5.78
N THR A 234 21.26 -9.40 5.87
CA THR A 234 20.61 -10.51 5.18
C THR A 234 19.27 -10.05 4.57
N PRO A 235 18.98 -10.43 3.31
CA PRO A 235 19.89 -11.06 2.36
C PRO A 235 21.05 -10.11 1.98
N PRO A 236 22.17 -10.61 1.44
CA PRO A 236 23.16 -9.75 0.82
C PRO A 236 22.47 -8.88 -0.24
N PHE A 237 22.71 -7.57 -0.21
CA PHE A 237 22.02 -6.67 -1.12
C PHE A 237 22.50 -6.90 -2.55
N SER A 238 21.56 -7.03 -3.49
CA SER A 238 21.82 -7.16 -4.92
C SER A 238 21.25 -5.96 -5.67
N LEU A 239 21.95 -5.52 -6.71
CA LEU A 239 21.41 -4.49 -7.59
C LEU A 239 20.26 -5.04 -8.43
N ASP A 240 19.23 -4.22 -8.62
CA ASP A 240 18.12 -4.45 -9.54
C ASP A 240 17.86 -3.17 -10.37
N GLU A 241 16.71 -3.11 -11.05
CA GLU A 241 16.32 -1.97 -11.87
C GLU A 241 15.97 -0.70 -11.08
N THR A 242 15.78 -0.79 -9.76
CA THR A 242 15.56 0.36 -8.87
C THR A 242 16.85 1.10 -8.54
N CYS A 243 18.00 0.49 -8.84
CA CYS A 243 19.32 1.01 -8.56
C CYS A 243 19.88 1.85 -9.71
N GLN A 244 20.31 3.06 -9.39
CA GLN A 244 20.93 3.98 -10.34
C GLN A 244 22.28 4.50 -9.79
N PRO A 245 23.19 5.04 -10.64
CA PRO A 245 24.48 5.58 -10.18
C PRO A 245 24.29 6.56 -9.04
N PHE A 246 25.16 6.55 -8.03
CA PHE A 246 24.95 7.37 -6.83
C PHE A 246 24.87 8.87 -7.12
N TRP A 247 23.92 9.54 -6.46
CA TRP A 247 23.82 10.99 -6.31
C TRP A 247 23.37 11.32 -4.88
N LEU A 248 23.44 12.58 -4.49
CA LEU A 248 22.93 13.00 -3.19
C LEU A 248 21.54 13.63 -3.32
N THR A 249 20.66 13.20 -2.43
CA THR A 249 19.30 13.72 -2.27
C THR A 249 18.92 13.64 -0.79
N GLY A 250 17.89 14.37 -0.37
CA GLY A 250 17.52 14.51 1.04
C GLY A 250 17.04 13.23 1.75
N ASN A 251 16.93 12.10 1.05
CA ASN A 251 16.37 10.86 1.58
C ASN A 251 17.27 9.63 1.32
N VAL A 252 18.60 9.83 1.35
CA VAL A 252 19.59 8.74 1.29
C VAL A 252 19.85 8.22 2.70
N ARG A 253 19.54 6.95 2.95
CA ARG A 253 19.71 6.30 4.26
C ARG A 253 19.74 4.79 4.13
N THR A 254 20.34 4.12 5.10
CA THR A 254 20.29 2.65 5.18
C THR A 254 19.30 2.23 6.25
N VAL A 255 18.27 1.49 5.86
CA VAL A 255 17.23 1.02 6.78
C VAL A 255 17.37 -0.49 6.99
N ILE A 256 17.44 -0.90 8.25
CA ILE A 256 17.60 -2.28 8.66
C ILE A 256 16.41 -2.64 9.56
N GLN A 257 15.61 -3.59 9.10
CA GLN A 257 14.48 -4.15 9.81
C GLN A 257 14.88 -4.67 11.20
N ALA A 258 14.09 -4.29 12.20
CA ALA A 258 14.24 -4.85 13.54
C ALA A 258 13.88 -6.34 13.57
N GLU A 259 14.74 -7.14 14.22
CA GLU A 259 14.52 -8.58 14.40
C GLU A 259 13.23 -8.87 15.18
N LYS A 260 12.92 -8.05 16.19
CA LYS A 260 11.73 -8.22 17.03
C LYS A 260 10.52 -7.52 16.40
N PRO A 261 9.36 -8.19 16.28
CA PRO A 261 8.10 -7.53 15.94
C PRO A 261 7.79 -6.37 16.91
N GLY A 262 7.31 -5.24 16.38
CA GLY A 262 6.97 -4.04 17.16
C GLY A 262 8.16 -3.17 17.59
N ALA A 263 9.39 -3.51 17.22
CA ALA A 263 10.53 -2.62 17.38
C ALA A 263 10.77 -1.79 16.11
N GLU A 264 11.14 -0.53 16.31
CA GLU A 264 11.49 0.38 15.21
C GLU A 264 12.69 -0.12 14.42
N PRO A 265 12.69 0.02 13.08
CA PRO A 265 13.85 -0.30 12.26
C PRO A 265 15.04 0.62 12.62
N GLU A 266 16.26 0.09 12.46
CA GLU A 266 17.48 0.89 12.52
C GLU A 266 17.57 1.72 11.23
N SER A 267 17.44 3.05 11.34
CA SER A 267 17.67 3.97 10.23
C SER A 267 19.01 4.68 10.39
N LEU A 268 19.95 4.42 9.48
CA LEU A 268 21.25 5.05 9.44
C LEU A 268 21.22 6.20 8.43
N GLU A 269 21.14 7.41 8.97
CA GLU A 269 21.15 8.65 8.20
C GLU A 269 22.58 9.07 7.83
N ILE A 270 22.70 9.91 6.79
CA ILE A 270 23.98 10.55 6.42
C ILE A 270 24.52 11.33 7.62
N GLN A 271 25.79 11.12 7.92
CA GLN A 271 26.54 11.94 8.85
C GLN A 271 27.46 12.89 8.08
N TRP A 272 27.98 13.93 8.73
CA TRP A 272 28.93 14.86 8.10
C TRP A 272 30.28 14.76 8.79
N GLN A 273 31.34 14.67 7.98
CA GLN A 273 32.71 14.54 8.48
C GLN A 273 33.65 15.47 7.71
N GLU A 274 34.60 16.08 8.41
CA GLU A 274 35.63 16.92 7.80
C GLU A 274 36.54 16.08 6.87
N ASN A 275 36.74 16.58 5.65
CA ASN A 275 37.64 15.97 4.69
C ASN A 275 39.09 16.32 5.02
N LYS A 276 39.89 15.30 5.37
CA LYS A 276 41.31 15.48 5.70
C LYS A 276 42.15 16.01 4.54
N ALA A 277 41.75 15.74 3.29
CA ALA A 277 42.43 16.26 2.11
C ALA A 277 42.12 17.73 1.82
N SER A 278 40.99 18.23 2.33
CA SER A 278 40.51 19.61 2.14
C SER A 278 40.01 20.18 3.47
N PRO A 279 40.92 20.56 4.39
CA PRO A 279 40.55 21.09 5.71
C PRO A 279 39.54 22.24 5.63
N GLY A 280 38.55 22.24 6.51
CA GLY A 280 37.44 23.20 6.49
C GLY A 280 36.26 22.84 5.56
N ARG A 281 36.38 21.76 4.77
CA ARG A 281 35.27 21.19 3.98
C ARG A 281 34.71 19.96 4.70
N PHE A 282 33.39 19.92 4.87
CA PHE A 282 32.67 18.80 5.47
C PHE A 282 31.92 18.05 4.37
N CYS A 283 32.09 16.74 4.31
CA CYS A 283 31.51 15.90 3.28
C CYS A 283 30.60 14.83 3.92
N PRO A 284 29.60 14.32 3.18
CA PRO A 284 28.70 13.31 3.71
C PRO A 284 29.41 11.96 3.87
N LEU A 285 29.35 11.43 5.09
CA LEU A 285 29.68 10.06 5.44
C LEU A 285 28.41 9.22 5.26
N VAL A 286 28.33 8.56 4.11
CA VAL A 286 27.15 7.80 3.67
C VAL A 286 27.26 6.35 4.14
N PRO A 287 26.23 5.79 4.80
CA PRO A 287 26.28 4.44 5.38
C PRO A 287 26.00 3.34 4.35
N PHE A 288 26.82 3.24 3.30
CA PHE A 288 26.63 2.27 2.22
C PHE A 288 26.52 0.81 2.68
N VAL A 289 25.69 0.03 1.99
CA VAL A 289 25.68 -1.43 2.08
C VAL A 289 26.61 -2.01 1.00
N GLU A 290 27.55 -2.87 1.40
CA GLU A 290 28.47 -3.57 0.49
C GLU A 290 28.32 -5.09 0.70
N GLY A 291 27.48 -5.73 -0.10
CA GLY A 291 27.11 -7.13 0.06
C GLY A 291 26.31 -7.37 1.35
N ASN A 292 26.93 -7.93 2.38
CA ASN A 292 26.30 -8.30 3.65
C ASN A 292 26.79 -7.47 4.85
N LYS A 293 27.42 -6.32 4.62
CA LYS A 293 27.97 -5.46 5.68
C LYS A 293 27.69 -4.00 5.37
N LEU A 294 27.75 -3.18 6.42
CA LEU A 294 27.86 -1.73 6.28
C LEU A 294 29.29 -1.37 5.94
N SER A 295 29.47 -0.40 5.06
CA SER A 295 30.77 0.13 4.66
C SER A 295 30.66 1.64 4.46
N PRO A 296 30.56 2.42 5.57
CA PRO A 296 30.45 3.86 5.48
C PRO A 296 31.58 4.46 4.65
N ARG A 297 31.27 5.37 3.73
CA ARG A 297 32.26 6.08 2.91
C ARG A 297 32.03 7.58 2.93
N LEU A 298 33.12 8.32 3.03
CA LEU A 298 33.12 9.76 2.83
C LEU A 298 33.00 10.01 1.34
N VAL A 299 31.89 10.59 0.89
CA VAL A 299 31.66 10.97 -0.51
C VAL A 299 32.17 12.39 -0.69
N THR A 300 33.12 12.59 -1.61
CA THR A 300 33.80 13.87 -1.83
C THR A 300 33.35 14.55 -3.11
N ASP A 301 33.79 15.79 -3.34
CA ASP A 301 33.50 16.55 -4.56
C ASP A 301 34.00 15.85 -5.84
N ASP A 302 34.98 14.93 -5.72
CA ASP A 302 35.46 14.09 -6.83
C ASP A 302 34.48 12.95 -7.17
N ASP A 303 33.67 12.51 -6.20
CA ASP A 303 32.68 11.45 -6.35
C ASP A 303 31.34 12.02 -6.84
N VAL A 304 30.88 13.10 -6.21
CA VAL A 304 29.66 13.83 -6.53
C VAL A 304 29.99 15.32 -6.45
N PRO A 305 29.92 16.06 -7.57
CA PRO A 305 30.24 17.49 -7.58
C PRO A 305 29.41 18.29 -6.57
N ASP A 306 30.05 19.28 -5.95
CA ASP A 306 29.43 20.21 -4.99
C ASP A 306 28.77 19.53 -3.78
N THR A 307 29.23 18.33 -3.40
CA THR A 307 28.67 17.59 -2.26
C THR A 307 29.18 18.08 -0.91
N CYS A 308 30.41 18.54 -0.83
CA CYS A 308 30.97 18.97 0.42
C CYS A 308 30.49 20.41 0.70
N ILE A 309 30.32 20.73 1.97
CA ILE A 309 29.90 22.05 2.44
C ILE A 309 31.02 22.72 3.23
N SER A 310 30.97 24.04 3.34
CA SER A 310 31.88 24.79 4.19
C SER A 310 31.59 24.52 5.68
N ARG A 311 32.55 24.84 6.53
CA ARG A 311 32.36 24.79 7.99
C ARG A 311 31.17 25.64 8.46
N ALA A 312 30.95 26.82 7.86
CA ALA A 312 29.83 27.69 8.24
C ALA A 312 28.48 27.01 7.96
N GLU A 313 28.30 26.47 6.75
CA GLU A 313 27.09 25.73 6.37
C GLU A 313 26.87 24.48 7.24
N TYR A 314 27.94 23.79 7.63
CA TYR A 314 27.84 22.63 8.52
C TYR A 314 27.33 23.00 9.91
N GLU A 315 27.79 24.12 10.48
CA GLU A 315 27.31 24.59 11.79
C GLU A 315 25.85 25.09 11.73
N ASP A 316 25.39 25.57 10.56
CA ASP A 316 23.98 25.94 10.36
C ASP A 316 23.07 24.70 10.31
N ILE A 317 23.51 23.58 9.73
CA ILE A 317 22.73 22.32 9.64
C ILE A 317 22.62 21.60 11.01
N LYS A 318 23.52 21.90 11.95
CA LYS A 318 23.55 21.28 13.29
C LYS A 318 22.61 21.92 14.31
N GLN A 319 22.12 23.13 14.05
CA GLN A 319 21.21 23.87 14.93
C GLN A 319 19.77 23.43 14.74
#